data_AF-K0BAM6-F1
#
_entry.id   AF-K0BAM6-F1
#
_cell.length_a   1.000
_cell.length_b   1.000
_cell.length_c   1.000
_cell.angle_alpha   90.00
_cell.angle_beta   90.00
_cell.angle_gamma   90.00
#
_symmetry.space_group_name_H-M   'P 1'
#
loop_
_entity.id
_entity.type
_entity.pdbx_description
1 polymer ?
#
loop_
_entity_poly.entity_id
_entity_poly.type
_entity_poly.pdbx_seq_one_letter_code
_entity_poly.pdbx_strand_id
1 'polypeptide(L)' 'MVDCAHTWRKKLRLQELMVVAKREIDAGEEIDLVYERLEDEMEARWRFVSSTKRQYLEDIKRILANKYVLTV' A
#
# COMPACT_ATOMS: atom_id res chain seq x y z
N MET A 1 -8.70 -22.37 -11.65
CA MET A 1 -8.54 -20.99 -12.16
C MET A 1 -9.11 -19.92 -11.20
N VAL A 2 -8.98 -20.09 -9.88
CA VAL A 2 -9.45 -19.12 -8.86
C VAL A 2 -8.33 -18.19 -8.39
N ASP A 3 -7.08 -18.55 -8.70
CA ASP A 3 -5.87 -17.80 -8.32
C ASP A 3 -5.73 -16.48 -9.09
N CYS A 4 -6.02 -16.46 -10.40
CA CYS A 4 -5.83 -15.26 -11.22
C CYS A 4 -6.65 -14.05 -10.72
N ALA A 5 -7.88 -14.26 -10.24
CA ALA A 5 -8.75 -13.18 -9.77
C ALA A 5 -8.32 -12.64 -8.39
N HIS A 6 -7.84 -13.50 -7.48
CA HIS A 6 -7.34 -13.07 -6.17
C HIS A 6 -6.01 -12.31 -6.30
N THR A 7 -5.11 -12.78 -7.17
CA THR A 7 -3.85 -12.08 -7.45
C THR A 7 -4.09 -10.72 -8.11
N TRP A 8 -5.05 -10.63 -9.05
CA TRP A 8 -5.38 -9.37 -9.72
C TRP A 8 -5.98 -8.34 -8.76
N ARG A 9 -6.96 -8.73 -7.93
CA ARG A 9 -7.54 -7.80 -6.93
C ARG A 9 -6.50 -7.34 -5.92
N LYS A 10 -5.63 -8.24 -5.43
CA LYS A 10 -4.54 -7.86 -4.53
C LYS A 10 -3.58 -6.87 -5.20
N LYS A 11 -3.23 -7.11 -6.47
CA LYS A 11 -2.36 -6.23 -7.25
C LYS A 11 -2.98 -4.84 -7.46
N LEU A 12 -4.25 -4.77 -7.82
CA LEU A 12 -4.96 -3.51 -8.01
C LEU A 12 -4.99 -2.68 -6.71
N ARG A 13 -5.35 -3.33 -5.60
CA ARG A 13 -5.34 -2.73 -4.27
C ARG A 13 -3.96 -2.18 -3.86
N LEU A 14 -2.90 -2.95 -4.10
CA LEU A 14 -1.53 -2.50 -3.86
C LEU A 14 -1.15 -1.32 -4.74
N GLN A 15 -1.59 -1.30 -6.00
CA GLN A 15 -1.34 -0.18 -6.91
C GLN A 15 -2.04 1.11 -6.43
N GLU A 16 -3.29 1.01 -5.99
CA GLU A 16 -4.02 2.16 -5.43
C GLU A 16 -3.30 2.75 -4.21
N LEU A 17 -2.91 1.88 -3.27
CA LEU A 17 -2.17 2.30 -2.08
C LEU A 17 -0.79 2.88 -2.43
N MET A 18 -0.11 2.32 -3.44
CA MET A 18 1.16 2.87 -3.92
C MET A 18 1.02 4.27 -4.53
N VAL A 19 -0.10 4.56 -5.20
CA VAL A 19 -0.36 5.89 -5.75
C VAL A 19 -0.59 6.90 -4.63
N VAL A 20 -1.33 6.52 -3.58
CA VAL A 20 -1.51 7.36 -2.38
C VAL A 20 -0.16 7.58 -1.70
N ALA A 21 0.56 6.50 -1.38
CA ALA A 21 1.85 6.56 -0.73
C ALA A 21 2.83 7.49 -1.47
N LYS A 22 2.91 7.35 -2.79
CA LYS A 22 3.79 8.19 -3.60
C LYS A 22 3.38 9.66 -3.57
N ARG A 23 2.08 9.98 -3.63
CA ARG A 23 1.61 11.38 -3.58
C ARG A 23 1.95 12.05 -2.25
N GLU A 24 1.75 11.36 -1.14
CA GLU A 24 2.05 11.89 0.19
C GLU A 24 3.55 12.08 0.38
N ILE A 25 4.35 11.11 -0.06
CA ILE A 25 5.81 11.19 -0.06
C ILE A 25 6.31 12.35 -0.95
N ASP A 26 5.77 12.50 -2.17
CA ASP A 26 6.12 13.58 -3.09
C ASP A 26 5.70 14.95 -2.53
N ALA A 27 4.70 15.00 -1.64
CA ALA A 27 4.29 16.19 -0.90
C ALA A 27 5.23 16.51 0.28
N GLY A 28 6.20 15.63 0.59
CA GLY A 28 7.15 15.80 1.68
C GLY A 28 6.65 15.31 3.03
N GLU A 29 5.57 14.51 3.06
CA GLU A 29 5.04 13.93 4.30
C GLU A 29 6.00 12.92 4.90
N GLU A 30 6.03 12.85 6.23
CA GLU A 30 6.81 11.86 6.95
C GLU A 30 6.27 10.46 6.69
N ILE A 31 7.16 9.48 6.54
CA ILE A 31 6.77 8.11 6.17
C ILE A 31 5.81 7.47 7.17
N ASP A 32 5.87 7.87 8.45
CA ASP A 32 4.96 7.39 9.49
C ASP A 32 3.53 7.91 9.27
N LEU A 33 3.38 9.19 8.92
CA LEU A 33 2.08 9.79 8.53
C LEU A 33 1.54 9.17 7.24
N VAL A 34 2.42 8.83 6.29
CA VAL A 34 2.04 8.10 5.08
C VAL A 34 1.45 6.74 5.43
N TYR A 35 2.03 6.01 6.39
CA TYR A 35 1.48 4.72 6.81
C TYR A 35 0.13 4.87 7.49
N GLU A 36 -0.05 5.82 8.40
CA GLU A 36 -1.35 6.11 9.03
C GLU A 36 -2.43 6.39 7.98
N ARG A 37 -2.11 7.22 7.00
CA ARG A 37 -3.05 7.57 5.92
C ARG A 37 -3.42 6.39 5.02
N LEU A 38 -2.47 5.48 4.77
CA LEU A 38 -2.75 4.24 4.06
C LEU A 38 -3.65 3.30 4.85
N GLU A 39 -3.52 3.28 6.18
CA GLU A 39 -4.42 2.53 7.05
C GLU A 39 -5.85 3.08 6.98
N ASP A 40 -6.01 4.40 7.08
CA ASP A 40 -7.31 5.06 6.97
C ASP A 40 -7.96 4.79 5.60
N GLU A 41 -7.18 4.87 4.52
CA GLU A 41 -7.68 4.61 3.17
C GLU A 41 -8.12 3.14 3.00
N MET A 42 -7.39 2.21 3.63
CA MET A 42 -7.74 0.80 3.65
C MET A 42 -9.03 0.55 4.44
N GLU A 43 -9.19 1.17 5.60
CA GLU A 43 -10.39 1.03 6.43
C GLU A 43 -11.62 1.69 5.79
N ALA A 44 -11.44 2.85 5.14
CA ALA A 44 -12.51 3.56 4.43
C ALA A 44 -12.98 2.81 3.19
N ARG A 45 -12.06 2.24 2.39
CA ARG A 45 -12.41 1.58 1.12
C ARG A 45 -12.77 0.12 1.27
N TRP A 46 -12.18 -0.59 2.24
CA TRP A 46 -12.30 -2.04 2.33
C TRP A 46 -12.97 -2.46 3.64
N ARG A 47 -14.21 -2.93 3.51
CA ARG A 47 -15.07 -3.38 4.62
C ARG A 47 -14.48 -4.47 5.53
N PHE A 48 -13.47 -5.22 5.09
CA PHE A 48 -12.87 -6.34 5.83
C PHE A 48 -11.34 -6.36 5.70
N VAL A 49 -10.66 -5.23 5.96
CA VAL A 49 -9.20 -5.17 5.84
C VAL A 49 -8.45 -5.65 7.07
N SER A 50 -9.05 -5.72 8.25
CA SER A 50 -8.36 -5.97 9.53
C SER A 50 -7.40 -7.17 9.52
N SER A 51 -7.76 -8.28 8.89
CA SER A 51 -6.93 -9.49 8.80
C SER A 51 -5.81 -9.42 7.76
N THR A 52 -5.90 -8.49 6.79
CA THR A 52 -4.93 -8.36 5.68
C THR A 52 -4.17 -7.03 5.71
N LYS A 53 -4.58 -6.07 6.54
CA LYS A 53 -3.99 -4.73 6.73
C LYS A 53 -2.48 -4.79 6.89
N ARG A 54 -2.01 -5.62 7.84
CA ARG A 54 -0.57 -5.82 8.09
C ARG A 54 0.18 -6.33 6.86
N GLN A 55 -0.42 -7.26 6.12
CA GLN A 55 0.19 -7.81 4.91
C GLN A 55 0.34 -6.75 3.81
N TYR A 56 -0.67 -5.89 3.61
CA TYR A 56 -0.60 -4.82 2.63
C TYR A 56 0.43 -3.75 3.01
N LEU A 57 0.52 -3.37 4.29
CA LEU A 57 1.52 -2.43 4.77
C LEU A 57 2.95 -2.99 4.63
N GLU A 58 3.17 -4.25 4.99
CA GLU A 58 4.47 -4.90 4.81
C GLU A 58 4.85 -4.97 3.32
N ASP A 59 3.90 -5.31 2.44
CA ASP A 59 4.12 -5.35 0.99
C ASP A 59 4.50 -3.95 0.47
N ILE A 60 3.81 -2.89 0.91
CA ILE A 60 4.11 -1.51 0.52
C ILE A 60 5.47 -1.05 1.05
N LYS A 61 5.78 -1.32 2.32
CA LYS A 61 7.08 -1.00 2.93
C LYS A 61 8.22 -1.66 2.16
N ARG A 62 8.07 -2.92 1.77
CA ARG A 62 9.07 -3.63 0.94
C ARG A 62 9.21 -3.00 -0.45
N ILE A 63 8.10 -2.61 -1.09
CA ILE A 63 8.14 -2.00 -2.42
C ILE A 63 8.78 -0.60 -2.35
N LEU A 64 8.43 0.21 -1.35
CA LEU A 64 9.03 1.52 -1.12
C LEU A 64 10.51 1.37 -0.83
N ALA A 65 10.91 0.52 0.12
CA ALA A 65 12.31 0.28 0.41
C ALA A 65 13.10 -0.15 -0.83
N ASN A 66 12.56 -1.07 -1.65
CA ASN A 66 13.23 -1.51 -2.88
C ASN A 66 13.34 -0.38 -3.91
N LYS A 67 12.27 0.40 -4.13
CA LYS A 67 12.31 1.56 -5.04
C LYS A 67 13.28 2.63 -4.55
N TYR A 68 13.29 2.95 -3.26
CA TYR A 68 14.21 3.92 -2.67
C TYR A 68 15.66 3.46 -2.71
N VAL A 69 15.92 2.18 -2.44
CA VAL A 69 17.27 1.58 -2.55
C VAL A 69 17.78 1.58 -4.00
N LEU A 70 16.89 1.40 -4.98
CA LEU A 70 17.23 1.49 -6.41
C LEU A 70 17.35 2.94 -6.93
N THR A 71 17.05 3.95 -6.10
CA THR A 71 17.14 5.37 -6.45
C THR A 71 18.27 6.08 -5.69
N VAL A 72 19.36 5.35 -5.40
CA VAL A 72 20.64 5.89 -4.90
C VAL A 72 21.69 5.84 -5.99
#